data_AF-A0A4S5C740-F1
#
_entry.id   AF-A0A4S5C740-F1
#
_cell.length_a   1.000
_cell.length_b   1.000
_cell.length_c   1.000
_cell.angle_alpha   90.00
_cell.angle_beta   90.00
_cell.angle_gamma   90.00
#
_symmetry.space_group_name_H-M   'P 1'
#
loop_
_entity.id
_entity.type
_entity.pdbx_description
1 polymer ?
#
loop_
_entity_poly.entity_id
_entity_poly.type
_entity_poly.pdbx_seq_one_letter_code
_entity_poly.pdbx_strand_id
1 'polypeptide(L)'
;HFRFVMPGCYCTVPGPTGRASFHGPGDALTAALIDLDNGTTTATAALGSSQVHDAYRRLSPDAVVLGPARRPAELRALLGSLVGHPPRHVGGVDLWLPAR
;
A
#
# COMPACT_ATOMS: atom_id res chain seq x y z
N HIS A 1 9.51 13.67 -13.63
CA HIS A 1 10.60 12.98 -12.93
C HIS A 1 10.50 13.32 -11.44
N PHE A 2 9.99 12.42 -10.60
CA PHE A 2 9.88 12.67 -9.16
C PHE A 2 11.17 12.19 -8.48
N ARG A 3 11.85 13.10 -7.77
CA ARG A 3 13.03 12.79 -6.98
C ARG A 3 12.62 12.76 -5.52
N PHE A 4 12.57 11.57 -4.92
CA PHE A 4 12.35 11.44 -3.48
C PHE A 4 13.64 11.84 -2.77
N VAL A 5 13.56 12.85 -1.91
CA VAL A 5 14.69 13.34 -1.11
C VAL A 5 14.24 13.25 0.34
N MET A 6 14.91 12.42 1.14
CA MET A 6 14.77 12.42 2.60
C MET A 6 15.87 13.34 3.16
N PRO A 7 15.54 14.55 3.65
CA PRO A 7 16.53 15.40 4.29
C PRO A 7 16.91 14.76 5.64
N GLY A 8 18.09 14.14 5.70
CA GLY A 8 18.59 13.43 6.90
C GLY A 8 19.28 12.10 6.56
N CYS A 9 19.89 11.49 7.57
CA CYS A 9 20.39 10.12 7.54
C CYS A 9 19.22 9.16 7.80
N TYR A 10 19.10 8.06 7.04
CA TYR A 10 18.31 6.91 7.46
C TYR A 10 19.25 5.81 7.94
N CYS A 11 18.90 5.15 9.03
CA CYS A 11 19.58 3.93 9.47
C CYS A 11 18.55 2.81 9.63
N THR A 12 18.88 1.63 9.12
CA THR A 12 18.15 0.40 9.39
C THR A 12 18.81 -0.29 10.57
N VAL A 13 18.16 -0.27 11.73
CA VAL A 13 18.65 -0.99 12.92
C VAL A 13 18.10 -2.42 12.88
N PRO A 14 18.95 -3.46 12.85
CA PRO A 14 18.49 -4.83 12.92
C PRO A 14 17.79 -5.12 14.25
N GLY A 15 16.70 -5.89 14.21
CA GLY A 15 16.08 -6.42 15.42
C GLY A 15 16.96 -7.49 16.10
N PRO A 16 16.53 -8.04 17.26
CA PRO A 16 17.30 -9.02 18.04
C PRO A 16 17.71 -10.28 17.28
N THR A 17 17.05 -10.57 16.15
CA THR A 17 17.35 -11.70 15.24
C THR A 17 18.26 -11.33 14.08
N GLY A 18 18.85 -10.12 14.08
CA GLY A 18 19.74 -9.63 13.03
C GLY A 18 19.02 -9.22 11.73
N ARG A 19 17.68 -9.25 11.71
CA ARG A 19 16.88 -8.84 10.55
C ARG A 19 16.47 -7.37 10.69
N ALA A 20 16.75 -6.57 9.67
CA ALA A 20 16.11 -5.29 9.48
C ALA A 20 14.93 -5.48 8.53
N SER A 21 13.75 -5.05 8.93
CA SER A 21 12.57 -5.05 8.08
C SER A 21 12.07 -3.62 7.93
N PHE A 22 11.84 -3.19 6.70
CA PHE A 22 11.28 -1.86 6.41
C PHE A 22 9.77 -1.78 6.73
N HIS A 23 9.16 -2.93 7.00
CA HIS A 23 7.82 -3.12 7.51
C HIS A 23 7.94 -3.86 8.86
N GLY A 24 7.07 -3.60 9.82
CA GLY A 24 6.95 -4.43 11.03
C GLY A 24 6.61 -5.90 10.70
N PRO A 25 6.15 -6.73 11.65
CA PRO A 25 5.50 -7.99 11.27
C PRO A 25 4.43 -7.64 10.22
N GLY A 26 4.58 -8.17 8.99
CA GLY A 26 3.78 -7.77 7.85
C GLY A 26 2.30 -7.91 8.20
N ASP A 27 1.59 -6.80 8.24
CA ASP A 27 0.17 -6.84 8.54
C ASP A 27 -0.61 -7.37 7.32
N ALA A 28 -1.87 -7.75 7.53
CA ALA A 28 -2.69 -8.34 6.48
C ALA A 28 -2.80 -7.46 5.24
N LEU A 29 -2.76 -6.13 5.39
CA LEU A 29 -2.77 -5.18 4.28
C LEU A 29 -1.47 -5.27 3.47
N THR A 30 -0.31 -5.24 4.12
CA THR A 30 1.00 -5.33 3.45
C THR A 30 1.14 -6.67 2.71
N ALA A 31 0.74 -7.78 3.34
CA ALA A 31 0.77 -9.10 2.72
C ALA A 31 -0.13 -9.14 1.48
N ALA A 32 -1.38 -8.65 1.57
CA ALA A 32 -2.31 -8.61 0.45
C ALA A 32 -1.76 -7.80 -0.73
N LEU A 33 -1.17 -6.62 -0.48
CA LEU A 33 -0.59 -5.79 -1.55
C LEU A 33 0.57 -6.50 -2.28
N ILE A 34 1.43 -7.20 -1.54
CA ILE A 34 2.53 -7.98 -2.10
C ILE A 34 1.99 -9.16 -2.92
N ASP A 35 1.03 -9.90 -2.40
CA ASP A 35 0.43 -11.04 -3.08
C ASP A 35 -0.32 -10.63 -4.35
N LEU A 36 -0.97 -9.48 -4.32
CA LEU A 36 -1.64 -8.88 -5.48
C LEU A 36 -0.64 -8.50 -6.58
N ASP A 37 0.46 -7.83 -6.22
CA ASP A 37 1.48 -7.45 -7.22
C ASP A 37 2.23 -8.68 -7.77
N ASN A 38 2.39 -9.73 -6.96
CA ASN A 38 2.93 -11.02 -7.39
C ASN A 38 1.92 -11.89 -8.15
N GLY A 39 0.63 -11.54 -8.13
CA GLY A 39 -0.44 -12.31 -8.77
C GLY A 39 -0.78 -13.63 -8.06
N THR A 40 -0.41 -13.78 -6.79
CA THR A 40 -0.75 -14.94 -5.95
C THR A 40 -2.12 -14.81 -5.28
N THR A 41 -2.74 -13.62 -5.32
CA THR A 41 -4.12 -13.38 -4.90
C THR A 41 -4.84 -12.40 -5.84
N THR A 42 -6.13 -12.16 -5.60
CA THR A 42 -6.97 -11.19 -6.32
C THR A 42 -7.50 -10.11 -5.38
N ALA A 43 -7.93 -8.97 -5.94
CA ALA A 43 -8.52 -7.88 -5.18
C ALA A 43 -9.78 -8.35 -4.44
N THR A 44 -10.62 -9.16 -5.11
CA THR A 44 -11.84 -9.72 -4.52
C THR A 44 -11.54 -10.60 -3.30
N ALA A 45 -10.51 -11.47 -3.40
CA ALA A 45 -10.11 -12.30 -2.27
C ALA A 45 -9.57 -11.48 -1.10
N ALA A 46 -8.73 -10.48 -1.38
CA ALA A 46 -8.20 -9.57 -0.36
C ALA A 46 -9.31 -8.75 0.32
N LEU A 47 -10.30 -8.27 -0.44
CA LEU A 47 -11.44 -7.50 0.07
C LEU A 47 -12.39 -8.32 0.96
N GLY A 48 -12.39 -9.64 0.82
CA GLY A 48 -13.12 -10.54 1.72
C GLY A 48 -12.51 -10.66 3.12
N SER A 49 -11.27 -10.18 3.32
CA SER A 49 -10.57 -10.30 4.60
C SER A 49 -10.83 -9.10 5.52
N SER A 50 -11.50 -9.33 6.65
CA SER A 50 -11.69 -8.29 7.68
C SER A 50 -10.36 -7.73 8.21
N GLN A 51 -9.31 -8.56 8.26
CA GLN A 51 -7.99 -8.14 8.71
C GLN A 51 -7.36 -7.10 7.80
N VAL A 52 -7.61 -7.17 6.48
CA VAL A 52 -7.14 -6.16 5.52
C VAL A 52 -7.84 -4.83 5.76
N HIS A 53 -9.16 -4.84 5.94
CA HIS A 53 -9.94 -3.65 6.27
C HIS A 53 -9.51 -3.03 7.60
N ASP A 54 -9.31 -3.85 8.62
CA ASP A 54 -8.89 -3.39 9.95
C ASP A 54 -7.48 -2.78 9.91
N ALA A 55 -6.56 -3.39 9.15
CA ALA A 55 -5.22 -2.85 8.96
C ALA A 55 -5.26 -1.49 8.24
N TYR A 56 -6.05 -1.36 7.17
CA TYR A 56 -6.21 -0.11 6.46
C TYR A 56 -6.82 1.00 7.35
N ARG A 57 -7.86 0.67 8.13
CA ARG A 57 -8.47 1.62 9.08
C ARG A 57 -7.50 2.08 10.17
N ARG A 58 -6.68 1.17 10.71
CA ARG A 58 -5.65 1.51 11.69
C ARG A 58 -4.54 2.38 11.11
N LEU A 59 -4.17 2.15 9.84
CA LEU A 59 -3.18 2.98 9.16
C LEU A 59 -3.66 4.43 9.00
N SER A 60 -4.97 4.63 8.77
CA SER A 60 -5.62 5.93 8.64
C SER A 60 -4.84 6.90 7.72
N PRO A 61 -4.60 6.52 6.45
CA PRO A 61 -3.72 7.28 5.58
C PRO A 61 -4.34 8.62 5.14
N ASP A 62 -3.56 9.70 5.23
CA ASP A 62 -3.91 11.02 4.67
C ASP A 62 -3.79 11.08 3.13
N ALA A 63 -3.19 10.08 2.50
CA ALA A 63 -3.13 9.92 1.06
C ALA A 63 -2.76 8.48 0.69
N VAL A 64 -3.26 8.01 -0.45
CA VAL A 64 -2.82 6.76 -1.08
C VAL A 64 -2.28 7.07 -2.47
N VAL A 65 -1.11 6.52 -2.78
CA VAL A 65 -0.46 6.67 -4.09
C VAL A 65 -0.16 5.29 -4.63
N LEU A 66 -0.67 4.99 -5.83
CA LEU A 66 -0.30 3.80 -6.59
C LEU A 66 0.54 4.22 -7.80
N GLY A 67 1.82 3.87 -7.75
CA GLY A 67 2.73 4.02 -8.88
C GLY A 67 2.65 2.86 -9.89
N PRO A 68 3.58 2.82 -10.86
CA PRO A 68 3.73 1.68 -11.75
C PRO A 68 3.89 0.37 -10.96
N ALA A 69 3.10 -0.62 -11.33
CA ALA A 69 3.03 -1.92 -10.66
C ALA A 69 2.88 -3.04 -11.71
N ARG A 70 3.13 -4.29 -11.32
CA ARG A 70 2.97 -5.45 -12.21
C ARG A 70 1.50 -5.71 -12.50
N ARG A 71 0.63 -5.51 -11.49
CA ARG A 71 -0.81 -5.73 -11.58
C ARG A 71 -1.62 -4.48 -11.18
N PRO A 72 -1.51 -3.38 -11.95
CA PRO A 72 -2.08 -2.09 -11.55
C PRO A 72 -3.60 -2.11 -11.46
N ALA A 73 -4.30 -2.89 -12.29
CA ALA A 73 -5.76 -2.98 -12.27
C ALA A 73 -6.29 -3.59 -10.95
N GLU A 74 -5.66 -4.65 -10.48
CA GLU A 74 -6.05 -5.33 -9.25
C GLU A 74 -5.72 -4.49 -8.01
N LEU A 75 -4.53 -3.88 -7.97
CA LEU A 75 -4.15 -2.96 -6.90
C LEU A 75 -5.09 -1.75 -6.84
N ARG A 76 -5.44 -1.17 -8.00
CA ARG A 76 -6.40 -0.07 -8.08
C ARG A 76 -7.79 -0.49 -7.60
N ALA A 77 -8.22 -1.71 -7.89
CA ALA A 77 -9.51 -2.23 -7.44
C ALA A 77 -9.56 -2.39 -5.90
N LEU A 78 -8.52 -2.98 -5.30
CA LEU A 78 -8.40 -3.10 -3.85
C LEU A 78 -8.38 -1.71 -3.19
N LEU A 79 -7.48 -0.84 -3.61
CA LEU A 79 -7.30 0.49 -3.00
C LEU A 79 -8.53 1.38 -3.20
N GLY A 80 -9.15 1.36 -4.39
CA GLY A 80 -10.38 2.10 -4.65
C GLY A 80 -11.53 1.66 -3.74
N SER A 81 -11.61 0.37 -3.43
CA SER A 81 -12.62 -0.19 -2.53
C SER A 81 -12.33 0.15 -1.06
N LEU A 82 -11.07 0.10 -0.62
CA LEU A 82 -10.66 0.45 0.74
C LEU A 82 -10.82 1.95 1.02
N VAL A 83 -10.49 2.80 0.05
CA VAL A 83 -10.65 4.26 0.14
C VAL A 83 -12.12 4.67 0.01
N GLY A 84 -12.90 3.94 -0.80
CA GLY A 84 -14.33 4.20 -1.01
C GLY A 84 -14.66 5.15 -2.16
N HIS A 85 -13.67 5.59 -2.93
CA HIS A 85 -13.86 6.43 -4.12
C HIS A 85 -12.79 6.19 -5.19
N PRO A 86 -13.05 6.54 -6.47
CA PRO A 86 -12.05 6.38 -7.52
C PRO A 86 -10.83 7.31 -7.32
N PRO A 87 -9.64 6.93 -7.83
CA PRO A 87 -8.46 7.78 -7.81
C PRO A 87 -8.55 8.91 -8.84
N ARG A 88 -7.69 9.92 -8.65
CA ARG A 88 -7.29 10.86 -9.71
C ARG A 88 -5.98 10.40 -10.32
N HIS A 89 -5.88 10.39 -11.65
CA HIS A 89 -4.62 10.08 -12.32
C HIS A 89 -3.79 11.36 -12.50
N VAL A 90 -2.61 11.43 -11.90
CA VAL A 90 -1.74 12.62 -11.92
C VAL A 90 -0.30 12.17 -12.16
N GLY A 91 0.34 12.66 -13.22
CA GLY A 91 1.77 12.43 -13.44
C GLY A 91 2.20 10.96 -13.53
N GLY A 92 1.32 10.07 -14.02
CA GLY A 92 1.61 8.65 -14.18
C GLY A 92 1.31 7.79 -12.95
N VAL A 93 0.71 8.35 -11.90
CA VAL A 93 0.29 7.63 -10.69
C VAL A 93 -1.21 7.82 -10.43
N ASP A 94 -1.80 6.87 -9.73
CA ASP A 94 -3.14 7.02 -9.19
C ASP A 94 -3.06 7.55 -7.76
N LEU A 95 -3.80 8.62 -7.50
CA LEU A 95 -3.78 9.36 -6.26
C LEU A 95 -5.18 9.40 -5.64
N TRP A 96 -5.27 8.97 -4.39
CA TRP A 96 -6.41 9.22 -3.52
C TRP A 96 -6.01 10.21 -2.44
N LEU A 97 -6.80 11.29 -2.32
CA LEU A 97 -6.69 12.27 -1.24
C LEU A 97 -8.00 12.25 -0.46
N PRO A 98 -7.98 12.55 0.85
CA PRO A 98 -9.20 12.72 1.63
C PRO A 98 -10.08 13.78 0.98
N ALA A 99 -11.39 13.56 1.04
CA ALA A 99 -12.36 14.59 0.69
C ALA A 99 -12.10 15.80 1.60
N ARG A 100 -11.78 16.94 1.00
CA ARG A 100 -11.65 18.22 1.71
C ARG A 100 -13.02 18.73 2.13
#